data_AF-A0A257WTV2-F1
#
_entry.id   AF-A0A257WTV2-F1
#
_cell.length_a   1.000
_cell.length_b   1.000
_cell.length_c   1.000
_cell.angle_alpha   90.00
_cell.angle_beta   90.00
_cell.angle_gamma   90.00
#
_symmetry.space_group_name_H-M   'P 1'
#
loop_
_entity.id
_entity.type
_entity.pdbx_description
1 polymer ?
#
loop_
_entity_poly.entity_id
_entity_poly.type
_entity_poly.pdbx_seq_one_letter_code
_entity_poly.pdbx_strand_id
1 'polypeptide(L)' 'LLAADPLANFINNNPTVVMLALGFLLMIGTVLIAEAFGMHVPKGYIYTAMLFSGVVEGLNMMSRRAAEKKKAAGGD' A
#
# COMPACT_ATOMS: atom_id res chain seq x y z
N LEU A 1 -24.06 2.70 10.58
CA LEU A 1 -23.07 1.86 11.30
C LEU A 1 -22.80 0.52 10.62
N LEU A 2 -23.72 -0.02 9.80
CA LEU A 2 -23.57 -1.32 9.14
C LEU A 2 -22.39 -1.48 8.14
N ALA A 3 -21.78 -0.38 7.68
CA ALA A 3 -20.62 -0.41 6.77
C ALA A 3 -19.26 -0.24 7.47
N ALA A 4 -19.26 0.16 8.76
CA ALA A 4 -18.03 0.38 9.51
C ALA A 4 -17.36 -0.96 9.89
N ASP A 5 -18.16 -1.96 10.28
CA ASP A 5 -17.67 -3.29 10.67
C ASP A 5 -16.93 -4.04 9.55
N PRO A 6 -17.46 -4.15 8.31
CA PRO A 6 -16.73 -4.82 7.23
C PRO A 6 -15.45 -4.08 6.82
N LEU A 7 -15.48 -2.74 6.86
CA LEU A 7 -14.29 -1.94 6.57
C LEU A 7 -13.23 -2.08 7.67
N ALA A 8 -13.63 -2.02 8.94
CA ALA A 8 -12.73 -2.21 10.07
C ALA A 8 -12.10 -3.60 10.06
N ASN A 9 -12.87 -4.65 9.76
CA ASN A 9 -12.35 -6.01 9.61
C ASN A 9 -11.38 -6.14 8.42
N PHE A 10 -11.65 -5.46 7.30
CA PHE A 10 -10.74 -5.44 6.17
C PHE A 10 -9.40 -4.76 6.51
N ILE A 11 -9.46 -3.63 7.21
CA ILE A 11 -8.29 -2.87 7.70
C ILE A 11 -7.47 -3.72 8.66
N ASN A 12 -8.11 -4.37 9.64
CA ASN A 12 -7.44 -5.22 10.62
C ASN A 12 -6.76 -6.44 9.97
N ASN A 13 -7.38 -7.01 8.94
CA ASN A 13 -6.82 -8.16 8.23
C ASN A 13 -5.76 -7.80 7.18
N ASN A 14 -5.71 -6.54 6.70
CA ASN A 14 -4.81 -6.12 5.63
C ASN A 14 -4.17 -4.73 5.92
N PRO A 15 -3.42 -4.57 7.02
CA PRO A 15 -2.87 -3.27 7.43
C PRO A 15 -1.92 -2.65 6.40
N THR A 16 -1.22 -3.48 5.60
CA THR A 16 -0.35 -3.02 4.51
C THR A 16 -1.12 -2.33 3.38
N VAL A 17 -2.35 -2.76 3.07
CA VAL A 17 -3.20 -2.10 2.07
C VAL A 17 -3.56 -0.68 2.51
N VAL A 18 -3.82 -0.48 3.80
CA VAL A 18 -4.10 0.85 4.37
C VAL A 18 -2.87 1.75 4.28
N MET A 19 -1.69 1.21 4.60
CA MET A 19 -0.42 1.94 4.46
C MET A 19 -0.16 2.35 3.01
N LEU A 20 -0.43 1.48 2.03
CA LEU A 20 -0.34 1.82 0.61
C LEU A 20 -1.32 2.94 0.21
N ALA A 21 -2.56 2.88 0.68
CA ALA A 21 -3.57 3.89 0.37
C ALA A 21 -3.18 5.27 0.94
N LEU A 22 -2.70 5.32 2.18
CA LEU A 22 -2.19 6.54 2.80
C LEU A 22 -0.96 7.08 2.06
N GLY A 23 -0.03 6.21 1.69
CA GLY A 23 1.15 6.58 0.90
C GLY A 23 0.79 7.13 -0.48
N PHE A 24 -0.20 6.55 -1.16
CA PHE A 24 -0.69 7.04 -2.43
C PHE A 24 -1.36 8.42 -2.31
N LEU A 25 -2.16 8.61 -1.25
CA LEU A 25 -2.80 9.89 -0.96
C LEU A 25 -1.77 11.00 -0.68
N LEU A 26 -0.70 10.67 0.05
CA LEU A 26 0.40 11.60 0.35
C LEU A 26 1.23 11.92 -0.91
N MET A 27 1.51 10.91 -1.74
CA MET A 27 2.17 11.08 -3.03
C MET A 27 1.38 12.01 -3.95
N ILE A 28 0.07 11.74 -4.16
CA ILE A 28 -0.79 12.62 -4.96
C ILE A 28 -0.82 14.02 -4.37
N GLY A 29 -1.02 14.17 -3.06
CA GLY A 29 -1.04 15.46 -2.40
C GLY A 29 0.25 16.26 -2.65
N THR A 30 1.40 15.61 -2.56
CA THR A 30 2.70 16.24 -2.83
C THR A 30 2.87 16.66 -4.29
N VAL A 31 2.42 15.83 -5.23
CA VAL A 31 2.46 16.12 -6.67
C VAL A 31 1.59 17.33 -7.00
N LEU A 32 0.37 17.38 -6.46
CA LEU A 32 -0.55 18.50 -6.67
C LEU A 32 0.03 19.81 -6.12
N ILE A 33 0.68 19.76 -4.95
CA ILE A 33 1.37 20.92 -4.38
C ILE A 33 2.52 21.36 -5.31
N ALA A 34 3.37 20.44 -5.76
CA ALA A 34 4.48 20.75 -6.66
C ALA A 34 4.01 21.37 -7.99
N GLU A 35 2.97 20.80 -8.60
CA GLU A 35 2.35 21.36 -9.82
C GLU A 35 1.76 22.76 -9.56
N ALA A 36 1.16 23.01 -8.38
CA ALA A 36 0.65 24.32 -8.00
C ALA A 36 1.75 25.39 -7.87
N PHE A 37 2.99 25.00 -7.54
CA PHE A 37 4.16 25.88 -7.55
C PHE A 37 4.83 26.02 -8.94
N GLY A 38 4.23 25.45 -9.99
CA GLY A 38 4.74 25.51 -11.37
C GLY A 38 5.83 24.49 -11.68
N MET A 39 6.19 23.62 -10.73
CA MET A 39 7.12 22.52 -10.94
C MET A 39 6.40 21.41 -11.71
N HIS A 40 6.71 21.26 -13.00
CA HIS A 40 6.18 20.16 -13.80
C HIS A 40 6.83 18.84 -13.37
N VAL A 41 6.16 18.12 -12.45
CA VAL A 41 6.55 16.76 -12.11
C VAL A 41 6.19 15.86 -13.29
N PRO A 42 7.15 15.17 -13.94
CA PRO A 42 6.83 14.33 -15.06
C PRO A 42 6.00 13.14 -14.56
N LYS A 43 4.72 13.13 -14.93
CA LYS A 43 3.69 12.20 -14.42
C LYS A 43 4.08 10.73 -14.60
N GLY A 44 4.92 10.45 -15.60
CA GLY A 44 5.53 9.13 -15.82
C GLY A 44 6.20 8.57 -14.56
N TYR A 45 7.04 9.34 -13.86
CA TYR A 45 7.76 8.87 -12.67
C TYR A 45 6.83 8.45 -11.53
N ILE A 46 5.71 9.16 -11.37
CA ILE A 46 4.70 8.87 -10.36
C ILE A 46 4.05 7.52 -10.66
N TYR A 47 3.65 7.30 -11.91
CA TYR A 47 3.02 6.04 -12.32
C TYR A 47 3.98 4.85 -12.19
N THR A 48 5.26 5.00 -12.57
CA THR A 48 6.25 3.92 -12.39
C THR A 48 6.54 3.64 -10.92
N ALA A 49 6.65 4.68 -10.08
CA ALA A 49 6.87 4.53 -8.64
C ALA A 49 5.67 3.84 -7.96
N MET A 50 4.44 4.21 -8.34
CA MET A 50 3.22 3.60 -7.85
C MET A 50 3.12 2.12 -8.24
N LEU A 51 3.42 1.79 -9.51
CA LEU A 51 3.42 0.43 -10.02
C LEU A 51 4.48 -0.44 -9.30
N PHE A 52 5.69 0.08 -9.17
CA PHE A 52 6.80 -0.61 -8.48
C PHE A 52 6.45 -0.88 -7.02
N SER A 53 5.90 0.10 -6.31
CA SER A 53 5.44 -0.05 -4.92
C SER A 53 4.36 -1.14 -4.78
N GLY A 54 3.36 -1.14 -5.68
CA GLY A 54 2.31 -2.17 -5.69
C GLY A 54 2.86 -3.59 -5.92
N VAL A 55 3.84 -3.74 -6.82
CA VAL A 55 4.52 -5.02 -7.06
C VAL A 55 5.31 -5.47 -5.83
N VAL A 56 6.10 -4.58 -5.22
CA VAL A 56 6.88 -4.87 -4.02
C VAL A 56 5.98 -5.26 -2.85
N GLU A 57 4.86 -4.57 -2.65
CA GLU A 57 3.90 -4.91 -1.60
C GLU A 57 3.24 -6.28 -1.86
N GLY A 58 2.91 -6.58 -3.12
CA GLY A 58 2.40 -7.91 -3.50
C GLY A 58 3.38 -9.03 -3.14
N LEU A 59 4.67 -8.82 -3.45
CA LEU A 59 5.74 -9.75 -3.09
C LEU A 59 5.94 -9.85 -1.57
N ASN A 60 5.88 -8.72 -0.86
CA ASN A 60 5.98 -8.65 0.59
C ASN A 60 4.85 -9.43 1.28
N MET A 61 3.62 -9.27 0.80
CA MET A 61 2.45 -10.01 1.31
C MET A 61 2.56 -11.51 1.03
N MET A 62 3.08 -11.91 -0.14
CA MET A 62 3.38 -13.32 -0.45
C MET A 62 4.46 -13.90 0.47
N SER A 63 5.55 -13.17 0.69
CA SER A 63 6.65 -13.55 1.58
C SER A 63 6.17 -13.71 3.03
N ARG A 64 5.36 -12.77 3.52
CA ARG A 64 4.79 -12.81 4.87
C ARG A 64 3.87 -14.01 5.07
N ARG A 65 3.01 -14.31 4.09
CA ARG A 65 2.17 -15.52 4.09
C ARG A 65 2.99 -16.81 4.08
N ALA A 66 4.08 -16.85 3.31
CA ALA A 66 4.98 -18.01 3.27
C ALA A 66 5.71 -18.20 4.61
N ALA A 67 6.17 -17.12 5.24
CA ALA A 67 6.80 -17.14 6.56
C ALA A 67 5.83 -17.61 7.67
N GLU A 68 4.58 -17.16 7.65
CA GLU A 68 3.54 -17.60 8.59
C GLU A 68 3.24 -19.10 8.46
N LYS A 69 3.14 -19.62 7.22
CA LYS A 69 3.00 -21.07 6.98
C LYS A 69 4.18 -21.87 7.49
N LYS A 70 5.41 -21.36 7.34
CA LYS A 70 6.62 -22.03 7.81
C LYS A 70 6.70 -22.06 9.35
N LYS A 71 6.20 -21.01 10.01
CA LYS A 71 6.12 -20.92 11.48
C LYS A 71 5.09 -21.89 12.07
N ALA A 72 3.96 -22.08 11.38
CA ALA A 72 2.92 -23.03 11.78
C ALA A 72 3.34 -24.51 11.61
N ALA A 73 4.30 -24.80 10.72
CA ALA A 73 4.78 -26.16 10.45
C ALA A 73 6.04 -26.56 11.26
N GLY A 74 6.61 -25.64 12.06
CA GLY A 74 7.83 -25.87 12.84
C GLY A 74 7.62 -25.77 14.35
N GLY A 75 6.36 -25.78 14.81
CA GLY A 75 6.01 -25.84 16.23
C GLY A 75 5.49 -27.23 16.58
N ASP A 76 6.42 -28.18 16.71
CA ASP A 76 6.25 -29.47 17.42
C ASP A 76 7.34 -29.55 18.50
#